data_AF-A0A432JFA8-F1
#
_entry.id   AF-A0A432JFA8-F1
#
_cell.length_a   1.000
_cell.length_b   1.000
_cell.length_c   1.000
_cell.angle_alpha   90.00
_cell.angle_beta   90.00
_cell.angle_gamma   90.00
#
_symmetry.space_group_name_H-M   'P 1'
#
loop_
_entity.id
_entity.type
_entity.pdbx_description
1 polymer ?
#
loop_
_entity_poly.entity_id
_entity_poly.type
_entity_poly.pdbx_seq_one_letter_code
_entity_poly.pdbx_strand_id
1 'polypeptide(L)'
;MLSDRDGHSASGTAVDNAGNSATATASDIDIDQTDPDVTTPADQVVSSGDPAGAVVNFSPTGSDATSGIASVTSNPASGSVFPVGTTTVTHTSTDNAGNTSEGTHTVTVSLVLDIDIKPGSDVNPLNPNGNGVVPVAILGSDVLDVTTINVSTGSINGSTPAHNGHIEDVNDDGVADLVVHLTPSDFGIDTATPGGTALTLTLTGEFNDETAFSGQDDVRINGNNENSKGKGGKGPK
;
A
#
# COMPACT_ATOMS: atom_id res chain seq x y z
N MET A 1 25.38 38.92 10.84
CA MET A 1 24.76 37.98 9.88
C MET A 1 24.27 38.84 8.73
N LEU A 2 24.63 38.51 7.49
CA LEU A 2 24.04 39.16 6.32
C LEU A 2 22.61 38.62 6.17
N SER A 3 21.70 39.45 5.70
CA SER A 3 20.27 39.11 5.56
C SER A 3 19.93 38.57 4.17
N ASP A 4 18.79 37.91 4.04
CA ASP A 4 18.33 37.36 2.77
C ASP A 4 17.95 38.48 1.80
N ARG A 5 18.47 38.46 0.56
CA ARG A 5 18.03 39.38 -0.52
C ARG A 5 18.14 40.88 -0.28
N ASP A 6 19.04 41.28 0.61
CA ASP A 6 19.16 42.67 1.05
C ASP A 6 20.15 43.53 0.23
N GLY A 7 20.59 43.06 -0.95
CA GLY A 7 21.41 43.84 -1.87
C GLY A 7 22.73 44.30 -1.25
N HIS A 8 23.49 43.36 -0.70
CA HIS A 8 24.72 43.66 0.02
C HIS A 8 25.78 44.26 -0.91
N SER A 9 26.72 44.99 -0.30
CA SER A 9 27.87 45.55 -1.02
C SER A 9 29.15 45.40 -0.21
N ALA A 10 30.26 45.32 -0.93
CA ALA A 10 31.61 45.29 -0.36
C ALA A 10 32.47 46.32 -1.09
N SER A 11 33.19 47.16 -0.34
CA SER A 11 34.08 48.18 -0.91
C SER A 11 35.51 48.03 -0.41
N GLY A 12 36.46 48.39 -1.29
CA GLY A 12 37.89 48.41 -1.00
C GLY A 12 38.51 49.70 -1.51
N THR A 13 39.41 50.27 -0.70
CA THR A 13 40.11 51.54 -1.01
C THR A 13 41.61 51.32 -1.03
N ALA A 14 42.25 51.74 -2.12
CA ALA A 14 43.70 51.76 -2.25
C ALA A 14 44.21 53.20 -2.15
N VAL A 15 45.26 53.40 -1.35
CA VAL A 15 45.93 54.70 -1.17
C VAL A 15 47.40 54.55 -1.55
N ASP A 16 47.91 55.42 -2.42
CA ASP A 16 49.33 55.43 -2.80
C ASP A 16 50.18 56.26 -1.81
N ASN A 17 51.51 56.21 -1.96
CA ASN A 17 52.44 56.89 -1.06
C ASN A 17 52.43 58.43 -1.21
N ALA A 18 51.83 58.96 -2.28
CA ALA A 18 51.61 60.39 -2.47
C ALA A 18 50.27 60.86 -1.84
N GLY A 19 49.46 59.91 -1.33
CA GLY A 19 48.17 60.17 -0.69
C GLY A 19 46.98 60.15 -1.66
N ASN A 20 47.16 59.75 -2.92
CA ASN A 20 46.03 59.58 -3.84
C ASN A 20 45.26 58.32 -3.46
N SER A 21 43.92 58.39 -3.53
CA SER A 21 43.04 57.29 -3.15
C SER A 21 42.09 56.92 -4.28
N ALA A 22 41.81 55.63 -4.43
CA ALA A 22 40.77 55.10 -5.30
C ALA A 22 39.97 54.01 -4.58
N THR A 23 38.65 54.05 -4.72
CA THR A 23 37.73 53.06 -4.13
C THR A 23 37.02 52.29 -5.24
N ALA A 24 36.88 50.98 -5.03
CA ALA A 24 36.01 50.12 -5.82
C ALA A 24 34.95 49.50 -4.92
N THR A 25 33.73 49.37 -5.43
CA THR A 25 32.60 48.75 -4.73
C THR A 25 32.02 47.65 -5.61
N ALA A 26 31.85 46.46 -5.05
CA ALA A 26 30.95 45.44 -5.56
C ALA A 26 29.58 45.65 -4.89
N SER A 27 28.52 45.76 -5.68
CA SER A 27 27.14 45.90 -5.23
C SER A 27 26.31 44.70 -5.68
N ASP A 28 25.07 44.62 -5.21
CA ASP A 28 24.09 43.59 -5.59
C ASP A 28 24.56 42.17 -5.24
N ILE A 29 25.25 42.03 -4.10
CA ILE A 29 25.59 40.73 -3.53
C ILE A 29 24.34 40.20 -2.84
N ASP A 30 23.69 39.24 -3.47
CA ASP A 30 22.56 38.53 -2.91
C ASP A 30 23.05 37.34 -2.06
N ILE A 31 22.49 37.20 -0.86
CA ILE A 31 22.73 36.07 0.04
C ILE A 31 21.38 35.37 0.17
N ASP A 32 21.37 34.07 -0.07
CA ASP A 32 20.17 33.25 0.05
C ASP A 32 20.21 32.46 1.37
N GLN A 33 19.24 32.73 2.23
CA GLN A 33 19.02 32.01 3.50
C GLN A 33 17.63 31.37 3.58
N THR A 34 16.87 31.42 2.49
CA THR A 34 15.52 30.86 2.46
C THR A 34 15.61 29.37 2.12
N ASP A 35 15.06 28.51 2.98
CA ASP A 35 14.99 27.08 2.66
C ASP A 35 14.16 26.84 1.39
N PRO A 36 14.56 25.88 0.54
CA PRO A 36 13.76 25.49 -0.61
C PRO A 36 12.42 24.89 -0.16
N ASP A 37 11.42 24.88 -1.03
CA ASP A 37 10.23 24.05 -0.87
C ASP A 37 10.49 22.62 -1.38
N VAL A 38 9.86 21.64 -0.75
CA VAL A 38 9.80 20.24 -1.20
C VAL A 38 8.36 19.80 -1.37
N THR A 39 8.02 19.32 -2.57
CA THR A 39 6.73 18.71 -2.88
C THR A 39 6.90 17.20 -2.89
N THR A 40 6.19 16.54 -1.98
CA THR A 40 6.25 15.08 -1.82
C THR A 40 5.16 14.37 -2.62
N PRO A 41 5.38 13.11 -3.01
CA PRO A 41 4.30 12.24 -3.48
C PRO A 41 3.21 12.07 -2.42
N ALA A 42 2.01 11.66 -2.85
CA ALA A 42 1.01 11.12 -1.94
C ALA A 42 1.46 9.75 -1.41
N ASP A 43 0.87 9.32 -0.29
CA ASP A 43 1.06 7.97 0.24
C ASP A 43 0.71 6.91 -0.81
N GLN A 44 1.50 5.84 -0.87
CA GLN A 44 1.38 4.78 -1.86
C GLN A 44 1.04 3.46 -1.19
N VAL A 45 0.09 2.72 -1.79
CA VAL A 45 -0.19 1.32 -1.43
C VAL A 45 0.16 0.44 -2.62
N VAL A 46 1.01 -0.55 -2.40
CA VAL A 46 1.52 -1.47 -3.43
C VAL A 46 1.31 -2.90 -2.96
N SER A 47 0.91 -3.79 -3.86
CA SER A 47 0.80 -5.22 -3.55
C SER A 47 2.06 -5.97 -3.98
N SER A 48 2.49 -6.95 -3.19
CA SER A 48 3.57 -7.88 -3.55
C SER A 48 3.16 -9.31 -3.27
N GLY A 49 3.47 -10.25 -4.17
CA GLY A 49 3.39 -11.69 -3.87
C GLY A 49 4.67 -12.23 -3.21
N ASP A 50 5.69 -11.39 -3.02
CA ASP A 50 6.95 -11.74 -2.38
C ASP A 50 6.99 -11.16 -0.96
N PRO A 51 7.20 -11.97 0.10
CA PRO A 51 7.37 -11.47 1.47
C PRO A 51 8.56 -10.53 1.64
N ALA A 52 9.54 -10.54 0.71
CA ALA A 52 10.64 -9.58 0.70
C ALA A 52 10.19 -8.16 0.30
N GLY A 53 9.00 -7.99 -0.27
CA GLY A 53 8.39 -6.71 -0.59
C GLY A 53 8.32 -6.40 -2.08
N ALA A 54 8.23 -5.11 -2.44
CA ALA A 54 8.03 -4.64 -3.82
C ALA A 54 8.97 -3.51 -4.21
N VAL A 55 9.32 -3.42 -5.51
CA VAL A 55 10.01 -2.25 -6.05
C VAL A 55 9.02 -1.11 -6.21
N VAL A 56 9.30 0.04 -5.59
CA VAL A 56 8.40 1.20 -5.59
C VAL A 56 9.07 2.42 -6.19
N ASN A 57 8.35 3.13 -7.06
CA ASN A 57 8.84 4.31 -7.76
C ASN A 57 8.01 5.54 -7.40
N PHE A 58 8.71 6.64 -7.15
CA PHE A 58 8.13 7.96 -6.89
C PHE A 58 9.07 9.06 -7.37
N SER A 59 8.56 10.29 -7.44
CA SER A 59 9.29 11.45 -7.95
C SER A 59 8.94 12.70 -7.13
N PRO A 60 9.69 13.01 -6.05
CA PRO A 60 9.57 14.30 -5.38
C PRO A 60 10.08 15.44 -6.26
N THR A 61 9.64 16.66 -6.00
CA THR A 61 10.16 17.86 -6.67
C THR A 61 10.50 18.93 -5.64
N GLY A 62 11.43 19.82 -5.98
CA GLY A 62 11.78 20.98 -5.16
C GLY A 62 11.59 22.27 -5.95
N SER A 63 11.41 23.37 -5.24
CA SER A 63 11.42 24.71 -5.82
C SER A 63 12.08 25.70 -4.88
N ASP A 64 12.88 26.60 -5.42
CA ASP A 64 13.39 27.75 -4.71
C ASP A 64 13.40 28.96 -5.66
N ALA A 65 13.11 30.14 -5.12
CA ALA A 65 12.93 31.36 -5.89
C ALA A 65 14.21 32.22 -6.00
N THR A 66 15.21 31.97 -5.15
CA THR A 66 16.38 32.85 -4.98
C THR A 66 17.61 32.26 -5.66
N SER A 67 18.08 31.10 -5.20
CA SER A 67 19.23 30.39 -5.78
C SER A 67 18.83 29.20 -6.66
N GLY A 68 17.57 28.77 -6.60
CA GLY A 68 17.06 27.59 -7.30
C GLY A 68 17.55 26.28 -6.68
N ILE A 69 17.09 25.15 -7.21
CA ILE A 69 17.39 23.83 -6.62
C ILE A 69 18.71 23.25 -7.09
N ALA A 70 19.51 22.76 -6.15
CA ALA A 70 20.71 21.96 -6.41
C ALA A 70 20.37 20.45 -6.50
N SER A 71 19.56 19.93 -5.57
CA SER A 71 19.18 18.52 -5.57
C SER A 71 17.90 18.22 -4.80
N VAL A 72 17.22 17.14 -5.17
CA VAL A 72 16.18 16.50 -4.36
C VAL A 72 16.55 15.03 -4.22
N THR A 73 16.70 14.58 -2.98
CA THR A 73 17.07 13.19 -2.66
C THR A 73 16.00 12.52 -1.83
N SER A 74 15.98 11.19 -1.81
CA SER A 74 15.00 10.41 -1.03
C SER A 74 15.68 9.26 -0.32
N ASN A 75 15.22 8.97 0.89
CA ASN A 75 15.63 7.80 1.65
C ASN A 75 14.41 7.12 2.28
N PRO A 76 14.10 5.86 1.93
CA PRO A 76 14.74 5.06 0.87
C PRO A 76 14.65 5.69 -0.52
N ALA A 77 15.53 5.30 -1.45
CA ALA A 77 15.56 5.85 -2.80
C ALA A 77 14.43 5.30 -3.68
N SER A 78 13.93 6.12 -4.60
CA SER A 78 12.99 5.67 -5.64
C SER A 78 13.58 4.52 -6.45
N GLY A 79 12.78 3.49 -6.72
CA GLY A 79 13.21 2.27 -7.40
C GLY A 79 13.88 1.23 -6.47
N SER A 80 13.92 1.48 -5.16
CA SER A 80 14.36 0.48 -4.18
C SER A 80 13.28 -0.57 -3.93
N VAL A 81 13.69 -1.71 -3.36
CA VAL A 81 12.74 -2.67 -2.76
C VAL A 81 12.32 -2.15 -1.39
N PHE A 82 11.01 -2.03 -1.21
CA PHE A 82 10.37 -1.70 0.06
C PHE A 82 9.84 -2.99 0.67
N PRO A 83 10.18 -3.33 1.92
CA PRO A 83 9.67 -4.53 2.58
C PRO A 83 8.16 -4.45 2.73
N VAL A 84 7.53 -5.62 2.90
CA VAL A 84 6.10 -5.70 3.29
C VAL A 84 5.90 -4.91 4.59
N GLY A 85 4.78 -4.18 4.67
CA GLY A 85 4.46 -3.26 5.76
C GLY A 85 4.60 -1.79 5.34
N THR A 86 4.61 -0.90 6.32
CA THR A 86 4.66 0.55 6.08
C THR A 86 6.08 1.09 6.27
N THR A 87 6.60 1.76 5.24
CA THR A 87 7.89 2.45 5.25
C THR A 87 7.70 3.95 5.02
N THR A 88 8.25 4.78 5.91
CA THR A 88 8.31 6.24 5.68
C THR A 88 9.49 6.58 4.79
N VAL A 89 9.24 7.33 3.72
CA VAL A 89 10.27 7.90 2.85
C VAL A 89 10.47 9.36 3.23
N THR A 90 11.71 9.76 3.51
CA THR A 90 12.10 11.15 3.71
C THR A 90 12.70 11.71 2.41
N HIS A 91 12.21 12.86 1.98
CA HIS A 91 12.75 13.62 0.86
C HIS A 91 13.46 14.86 1.39
N THR A 92 14.67 15.11 0.90
CA THR A 92 15.46 16.30 1.24
C THR A 92 15.69 17.12 -0.02
N SER A 93 15.21 18.37 -0.01
CA SER A 93 15.48 19.36 -1.05
C SER A 93 16.63 20.26 -0.59
N THR A 94 17.57 20.55 -1.49
CA THR A 94 18.72 21.43 -1.24
C THR A 94 18.81 22.45 -2.36
N ASP A 95 18.91 23.73 -2.02
CA ASP A 95 19.09 24.81 -2.98
C ASP A 95 20.59 25.02 -3.34
N ASN A 96 20.88 25.96 -4.24
CA ASN A 96 22.26 26.24 -4.66
C ASN A 96 23.05 27.08 -3.63
N ALA A 97 22.39 27.61 -2.60
CA ALA A 97 23.01 28.30 -1.48
C ALA A 97 23.36 27.36 -0.31
N GLY A 98 22.84 26.13 -0.35
CA GLY A 98 23.05 25.09 0.66
C GLY A 98 21.97 25.04 1.75
N ASN A 99 20.87 25.78 1.62
CA ASN A 99 19.72 25.66 2.51
C ASN A 99 18.94 24.38 2.20
N THR A 100 18.22 23.84 3.19
CA THR A 100 17.61 22.51 3.08
C THR A 100 16.24 22.42 3.70
N SER A 101 15.33 21.70 3.06
CA SER A 101 14.03 21.34 3.62
C SER A 101 13.73 19.85 3.47
N GLU A 102 12.83 19.35 4.31
CA GLU A 102 12.40 17.95 4.30
C GLU A 102 10.89 17.80 4.20
N GLY A 103 10.47 16.71 3.57
CA GLY A 103 9.09 16.26 3.52
C GLY A 103 9.03 14.74 3.50
N THR A 104 7.90 14.17 3.89
CA THR A 104 7.72 12.71 3.96
C THR A 104 6.48 12.23 3.22
N HIS A 105 6.51 10.98 2.76
CA HIS A 105 5.31 10.19 2.44
C HIS A 105 5.51 8.76 2.94
N THR A 106 4.43 7.99 2.97
CA THR A 106 4.46 6.58 3.35
C THR A 106 4.26 5.67 2.14
N VAL A 107 4.95 4.53 2.17
CA VAL A 107 4.77 3.42 1.23
C VAL A 107 4.32 2.21 2.05
N THR A 108 3.10 1.74 1.80
CA THR A 108 2.57 0.52 2.40
C THR A 108 2.59 -0.60 1.36
N VAL A 109 3.40 -1.62 1.61
CA VAL A 109 3.43 -2.83 0.79
C VAL A 109 2.56 -3.91 1.44
N SER A 110 1.48 -4.28 0.77
CA SER A 110 0.55 -5.33 1.19
C SER A 110 0.94 -6.68 0.56
N LEU A 111 1.05 -7.72 1.38
CA LEU A 111 1.37 -9.07 0.90
C LEU A 111 0.14 -9.70 0.23
N VAL A 112 0.30 -10.26 -0.96
CA VAL A 112 -0.72 -11.04 -1.65
C VAL A 112 -0.57 -12.49 -1.24
N LEU A 113 -1.64 -13.06 -0.70
CA LEU A 113 -1.72 -14.44 -0.26
C LEU A 113 -2.65 -15.22 -1.18
N ASP A 114 -2.35 -16.51 -1.33
CA ASP A 114 -3.26 -17.44 -1.97
C ASP A 114 -4.40 -17.77 -1.00
N ILE A 115 -5.63 -17.64 -1.49
CA ILE A 115 -6.84 -17.98 -0.74
C ILE A 115 -7.72 -18.89 -1.59
N ASP A 116 -8.54 -19.70 -0.94
CA ASP A 116 -9.52 -20.57 -1.59
C ASP A 116 -10.86 -20.48 -0.85
N ILE A 117 -11.88 -19.95 -1.53
CA ILE A 117 -13.22 -19.83 -0.99
C ILE A 117 -13.96 -21.12 -1.26
N LYS A 118 -14.31 -21.85 -0.20
CA LYS A 118 -14.89 -23.20 -0.26
C LYS A 118 -13.89 -24.23 -0.82
N PRO A 119 -12.80 -24.49 -0.08
CA PRO A 119 -11.73 -25.36 -0.53
C PRO A 119 -12.18 -26.73 -1.06
N GLY A 120 -11.52 -27.18 -2.12
CA GLY A 120 -11.80 -28.47 -2.77
C GLY A 120 -13.03 -28.47 -3.69
N SER A 121 -13.57 -27.30 -4.03
CA SER A 121 -14.63 -27.15 -5.05
C SER A 121 -14.07 -26.47 -6.30
N ASP A 122 -14.53 -26.87 -7.49
CA ASP A 122 -14.22 -26.16 -8.73
C ASP A 122 -15.45 -26.15 -9.65
N VAL A 123 -16.06 -25.01 -9.99
CA VAL A 123 -15.83 -23.63 -9.48
C VAL A 123 -16.51 -23.41 -8.13
N ASN A 124 -15.92 -22.59 -7.25
CA ASN A 124 -16.41 -22.26 -5.90
C ASN A 124 -17.86 -21.71 -5.90
N PRO A 125 -18.89 -22.57 -5.73
CA PRO A 125 -20.27 -22.16 -5.89
C PRO A 125 -20.77 -21.50 -4.61
N LEU A 126 -21.26 -20.28 -4.76
CA LEU A 126 -21.71 -19.44 -3.65
C LEU A 126 -23.19 -19.10 -3.82
N ASN A 127 -23.97 -19.30 -2.76
CA ASN A 127 -25.37 -18.87 -2.70
C ASN A 127 -25.48 -17.64 -1.79
N PRO A 128 -25.69 -16.43 -2.33
CA PRO A 128 -25.84 -15.20 -1.54
C PRO A 128 -26.99 -15.26 -0.53
N ASN A 129 -28.00 -16.11 -0.78
CA ASN A 129 -29.16 -16.31 0.09
C ASN A 129 -29.01 -17.53 1.02
N GLY A 130 -27.80 -18.10 1.12
CA GLY A 130 -27.53 -19.24 1.99
C GLY A 130 -27.53 -18.86 3.47
N ASN A 131 -28.08 -19.73 4.31
CA ASN A 131 -28.06 -19.56 5.78
C ASN A 131 -26.92 -20.34 6.46
N GLY A 132 -26.10 -21.05 5.67
CA GLY A 132 -24.94 -21.78 6.16
C GLY A 132 -23.69 -20.89 6.22
N VAL A 133 -22.61 -21.45 6.73
CA VAL A 133 -21.29 -20.84 6.60
C VAL A 133 -20.57 -21.34 5.34
N VAL A 134 -19.66 -20.53 4.85
CA VAL A 134 -18.78 -20.77 3.71
C VAL A 134 -17.35 -20.78 4.27
N PRO A 135 -16.63 -21.90 4.21
CA PRO A 135 -15.24 -21.93 4.61
C PRO A 135 -14.40 -21.13 3.61
N VAL A 136 -13.40 -20.42 4.08
CA VAL A 136 -12.39 -19.73 3.26
C VAL A 136 -11.04 -20.11 3.85
N ALA A 137 -10.19 -20.72 3.05
CA ALA A 137 -8.81 -21.02 3.43
C ALA A 137 -7.89 -19.89 2.98
N ILE A 138 -6.97 -19.51 3.86
CA ILE A 138 -5.74 -18.81 3.50
C ILE A 138 -4.66 -19.88 3.48
N LEU A 139 -4.08 -20.10 2.31
CA LEU A 139 -3.17 -21.23 2.09
C LEU A 139 -1.79 -20.90 2.64
N GLY A 140 -1.30 -21.77 3.52
CA GLY A 140 0.06 -21.70 4.03
C GLY A 140 1.07 -21.98 2.93
N SER A 141 2.32 -21.58 3.17
CA SER A 141 3.41 -21.90 2.26
C SER A 141 4.74 -21.96 3.01
N ASP A 142 5.83 -22.23 2.30
CA ASP A 142 7.19 -22.13 2.84
C ASP A 142 7.57 -20.71 3.29
N VAL A 143 6.83 -19.71 2.81
CA VAL A 143 7.01 -18.30 3.17
C VAL A 143 5.93 -17.72 4.07
N LEU A 144 4.76 -18.37 4.18
CA LEU A 144 3.64 -17.91 5.01
C LEU A 144 3.40 -18.86 6.19
N ASP A 145 3.67 -18.37 7.40
CA ASP A 145 3.15 -18.98 8.62
C ASP A 145 1.77 -18.40 8.94
N VAL A 146 0.71 -19.16 8.62
CA VAL A 146 -0.69 -18.74 8.82
C VAL A 146 -1.05 -18.44 10.28
N THR A 147 -0.25 -18.90 11.26
CA THR A 147 -0.48 -18.60 12.69
C THR A 147 -0.15 -17.16 13.06
N THR A 148 0.56 -16.45 12.18
CA THR A 148 0.88 -15.03 12.32
C THR A 148 -0.26 -14.12 11.89
N ILE A 149 -1.32 -14.66 11.28
CA ILE A 149 -2.47 -13.89 10.79
C ILE A 149 -3.35 -13.45 11.96
N ASN A 150 -3.68 -12.16 12.01
CA ASN A 150 -4.64 -11.62 12.96
C ASN A 150 -6.06 -11.76 12.38
N VAL A 151 -6.77 -12.81 12.76
CA VAL A 151 -8.12 -13.10 12.25
C VAL A 151 -9.13 -11.99 12.59
N SER A 152 -8.87 -11.17 13.61
CA SER A 152 -9.79 -10.08 14.00
C SER A 152 -9.79 -8.90 13.02
N THR A 153 -8.72 -8.73 12.25
CA THR A 153 -8.61 -7.69 11.21
C THR A 153 -8.91 -8.22 9.82
N GLY A 154 -8.90 -9.56 9.65
CA GLY A 154 -9.35 -10.23 8.44
C GLY A 154 -10.78 -9.84 8.08
N SER A 155 -10.99 -9.34 6.87
CA SER A 155 -12.30 -8.97 6.35
C SER A 155 -12.43 -9.36 4.89
N ILE A 156 -13.53 -10.02 4.53
CA ILE A 156 -13.91 -10.19 3.12
C ILE A 156 -14.89 -9.08 2.80
N ASN A 157 -14.58 -8.22 1.83
CA ASN A 157 -15.39 -7.05 1.49
C ASN A 157 -15.85 -6.21 2.70
N GLY A 158 -15.04 -6.14 3.76
CA GLY A 158 -15.31 -5.36 4.98
C GLY A 158 -16.05 -6.09 6.11
N SER A 159 -16.41 -7.37 5.94
CA SER A 159 -17.01 -8.17 7.01
C SER A 159 -16.00 -9.13 7.64
N THR A 160 -15.92 -9.13 8.98
CA THR A 160 -14.98 -9.95 9.73
C THR A 160 -15.53 -11.36 10.02
N PRO A 161 -14.70 -12.41 9.99
CA PRO A 161 -15.10 -13.75 10.39
C PRO A 161 -15.68 -13.78 11.81
N ALA A 162 -16.73 -14.58 12.01
CA ALA A 162 -17.42 -14.67 13.30
C ALA A 162 -16.60 -15.35 14.42
N HIS A 163 -15.48 -15.99 14.06
CA HIS A 163 -14.59 -16.69 14.99
C HIS A 163 -13.16 -16.81 14.43
N ASN A 164 -12.22 -17.26 15.26
CA ASN A 164 -10.78 -17.31 14.98
C ASN A 164 -10.32 -18.38 13.96
N GLY A 165 -11.24 -18.96 13.19
CA GLY A 165 -10.95 -20.09 12.31
C GLY A 165 -10.43 -21.35 13.01
N HIS A 166 -9.86 -22.26 12.23
CA HIS A 166 -9.06 -23.40 12.68
C HIS A 166 -7.93 -23.67 11.68
N ILE A 167 -6.94 -24.45 12.10
CA ILE A 167 -5.80 -24.84 11.26
C ILE A 167 -6.07 -26.23 10.69
N GLU A 168 -5.95 -26.34 9.37
CA GLU A 168 -6.13 -27.57 8.59
C GLU A 168 -5.28 -27.46 7.33
N ASP A 169 -4.71 -28.56 6.85
CA ASP A 169 -4.10 -28.62 5.52
C ASP A 169 -5.22 -29.00 4.55
N VAL A 170 -5.78 -28.01 3.83
CA VAL A 170 -6.98 -28.21 2.99
C VAL A 170 -6.63 -28.65 1.57
N ASN A 171 -5.38 -28.49 1.15
CA ASN A 171 -4.91 -28.83 -0.19
C ASN A 171 -3.98 -30.07 -0.21
N ASP A 172 -3.72 -30.69 0.96
CA ASP A 172 -2.86 -31.85 1.18
C ASP A 172 -1.39 -31.61 0.74
N ASP A 173 -0.90 -30.37 0.82
CA ASP A 173 0.49 -30.03 0.46
C ASP A 173 1.50 -30.21 1.60
N GLY A 174 1.02 -30.51 2.82
CA GLY A 174 1.82 -30.72 4.02
C GLY A 174 2.15 -29.44 4.78
N VAL A 175 1.64 -28.29 4.35
CA VAL A 175 1.69 -27.00 5.04
C VAL A 175 0.33 -26.71 5.67
N ALA A 176 0.35 -26.02 6.80
CA ALA A 176 -0.86 -25.70 7.54
C ALA A 176 -1.56 -24.48 6.92
N ASP A 177 -2.86 -24.60 6.66
CA ASP A 177 -3.71 -23.48 6.21
C ASP A 177 -4.55 -22.94 7.35
N LEU A 178 -5.00 -21.69 7.21
CA LEU A 178 -5.98 -21.08 8.11
C LEU A 178 -7.34 -21.10 7.44
N VAL A 179 -8.28 -21.85 8.02
CA VAL A 179 -9.66 -21.92 7.56
C VAL A 179 -10.54 -21.07 8.46
N VAL A 180 -11.15 -20.03 7.90
CA VAL A 180 -12.16 -19.20 8.55
C VAL A 180 -13.53 -19.52 7.97
N HIS A 181 -14.59 -19.29 8.75
CA HIS A 181 -15.95 -19.46 8.25
C HIS A 181 -16.69 -18.13 8.25
N LEU A 182 -17.25 -17.78 7.10
CA LEU A 182 -18.05 -16.58 6.90
C LEU A 182 -19.47 -16.97 6.48
N THR A 183 -20.43 -16.09 6.69
CA THR A 183 -21.78 -16.22 6.15
C THR A 183 -21.85 -15.60 4.75
N PRO A 184 -22.77 -16.04 3.86
CA PRO A 184 -22.95 -15.42 2.55
C PRO A 184 -23.15 -13.90 2.57
N SER A 185 -23.76 -13.36 3.63
CA SER A 185 -23.90 -11.90 3.82
C SER A 185 -22.57 -11.19 4.02
N ASP A 186 -21.55 -11.87 4.56
CA ASP A 186 -20.24 -11.27 4.82
C ASP A 186 -19.49 -10.98 3.51
N PHE A 187 -19.77 -11.71 2.43
CA PHE A 187 -19.16 -11.46 1.13
C PHE A 187 -19.68 -10.19 0.45
N GLY A 188 -20.71 -9.53 1.00
CA GLY A 188 -21.25 -8.27 0.46
C GLY A 188 -21.88 -8.39 -0.93
N ILE A 189 -22.29 -9.60 -1.33
CA ILE A 189 -22.84 -9.87 -2.67
C ILE A 189 -24.32 -9.50 -2.68
N ASP A 190 -24.74 -8.71 -3.68
CA ASP A 190 -26.15 -8.41 -3.92
C ASP A 190 -26.92 -9.72 -4.15
N THR A 191 -27.95 -9.96 -3.33
CA THR A 191 -28.81 -11.15 -3.44
C THR A 191 -29.60 -11.21 -4.75
N ALA A 192 -29.71 -10.09 -5.48
CA ALA A 192 -30.26 -10.03 -6.83
C ALA A 192 -29.25 -10.42 -7.93
N THR A 193 -27.99 -10.71 -7.59
CA THR A 193 -26.97 -11.12 -8.56
C THR A 193 -27.43 -12.37 -9.32
N PRO A 194 -27.43 -12.35 -10.67
CA PRO A 194 -27.88 -13.49 -11.46
C PRO A 194 -27.07 -14.77 -11.21
N GLY A 195 -27.76 -15.91 -11.21
CA GLY A 195 -27.10 -17.20 -11.21
C GLY A 195 -26.18 -17.41 -12.41
N GLY A 196 -25.01 -17.98 -12.18
CA GLY A 196 -23.96 -18.19 -13.17
C GLY A 196 -22.98 -17.03 -13.30
N THR A 197 -23.19 -15.92 -12.60
CA THR A 197 -22.23 -14.80 -12.52
C THR A 197 -20.94 -15.27 -11.84
N ALA A 198 -19.80 -15.01 -12.48
CA ALA A 198 -18.48 -15.17 -11.87
C ALA A 198 -18.07 -13.85 -11.20
N LEU A 199 -17.54 -13.93 -9.99
CA LEU A 199 -17.06 -12.78 -9.21
C LEU A 199 -15.69 -13.11 -8.62
N THR A 200 -14.77 -12.16 -8.67
CA THR A 200 -13.53 -12.20 -7.89
C THR A 200 -13.78 -11.52 -6.55
N LEU A 201 -13.58 -12.23 -5.45
CA LEU A 201 -13.73 -11.70 -4.10
C LEU A 201 -12.36 -11.44 -3.50
N THR A 202 -12.25 -10.36 -2.73
CA THR A 202 -11.00 -9.97 -2.06
C THR A 202 -11.14 -10.13 -0.56
N LEU A 203 -10.24 -10.92 0.02
CA LEU A 203 -9.95 -10.91 1.45
C LEU A 203 -8.86 -9.86 1.70
N THR A 204 -9.05 -9.02 2.71
CA THR A 204 -8.00 -8.16 3.26
C THR A 204 -7.83 -8.46 4.74
N GLY A 205 -6.67 -8.15 5.31
CA GLY A 205 -6.46 -8.29 6.74
C GLY A 205 -5.08 -7.85 7.15
N GLU A 206 -4.71 -8.13 8.40
CA GLU A 206 -3.38 -7.84 8.93
C GLU A 206 -2.78 -9.08 9.60
N PHE A 207 -1.46 -9.14 9.60
CA PHE A 207 -0.70 -10.01 10.49
C PHE A 207 -0.71 -9.46 11.92
N ASN A 208 -0.21 -10.23 12.88
CA ASN A 208 -0.09 -9.85 14.28
C ASN A 208 0.85 -8.64 14.51
N ASP A 209 1.70 -8.32 13.54
CA ASP A 209 2.58 -7.14 13.54
C ASP A 209 1.97 -5.94 12.78
N GLU A 210 0.67 -5.98 12.49
CA GLU A 210 -0.09 -4.94 11.78
C GLU A 210 0.26 -4.82 10.29
N THR A 211 1.09 -5.71 9.76
CA THR A 211 1.38 -5.76 8.32
C THR A 211 0.14 -6.17 7.54
N ALA A 212 -0.25 -5.38 6.54
CA ALA A 212 -1.43 -5.66 5.73
C ALA A 212 -1.18 -6.82 4.73
N PHE A 213 -2.22 -7.60 4.49
CA PHE A 213 -2.28 -8.58 3.41
C PHE A 213 -3.59 -8.47 2.62
N SER A 214 -3.59 -9.08 1.44
CA SER A 214 -4.77 -9.30 0.63
C SER A 214 -4.72 -10.65 -0.06
N GLY A 215 -5.86 -11.21 -0.42
CA GLY A 215 -5.95 -12.43 -1.23
C GLY A 215 -7.19 -12.37 -2.10
N GLN A 216 -7.17 -13.07 -3.23
CA GLN A 216 -8.30 -13.11 -4.15
C GLN A 216 -8.62 -14.53 -4.55
N ASP A 217 -9.92 -14.80 -4.70
CA ASP A 217 -10.41 -16.04 -5.29
C ASP A 217 -11.71 -15.79 -6.06
N ASP A 218 -11.97 -16.65 -7.04
CA ASP A 218 -13.09 -16.57 -7.96
C ASP A 218 -14.23 -17.49 -7.50
N VAL A 219 -15.42 -16.93 -7.34
CA VAL A 219 -16.64 -17.67 -7.03
C VAL A 219 -17.64 -17.63 -8.18
N ARG A 220 -18.57 -18.59 -8.18
CA ARG A 220 -19.72 -18.59 -9.09
C ARG A 220 -21.03 -18.54 -8.31
N ILE A 221 -21.89 -17.59 -8.65
CA ILE A 221 -23.19 -17.45 -8.00
C ILE A 221 -24.13 -18.57 -8.41
N ASN A 222 -24.63 -19.32 -7.43
CA ASN A 222 -25.74 -20.24 -7.64
C ASN A 222 -27.02 -19.44 -7.85
N GLY A 223 -27.71 -19.65 -8.97
CA GLY A 223 -29.05 -19.09 -9.15
C GLY A 223 -30.03 -19.70 -8.16
N ASN A 224 -31.11 -18.99 -7.81
CA ASN A 224 -32.19 -19.47 -6.93
C ASN A 224 -32.94 -20.73 -7.44
N ASN A 225 -32.48 -21.38 -8.52
CA ASN A 225 -33.19 -22.44 -9.24
C ASN A 225 -32.45 -23.79 -9.28
N GLU A 226 -31.88 -24.25 -8.16
CA GLU A 226 -31.48 -25.67 -8.00
C GLU A 226 -32.25 -26.36 -6.87
N ASN A 227 -33.55 -26.07 -6.78
CA ASN A 227 -34.48 -26.83 -5.93
C ASN A 227 -35.56 -27.52 -6.77
N SER A 228 -35.19 -28.13 -7.89
CA SER A 228 -36.03 -29.13 -8.55
C SER A 228 -35.93 -30.45 -7.80
N LYS A 229 -36.57 -30.51 -6.61
CA LYS A 229 -36.93 -31.79 -5.99
C LYS A 229 -37.71 -32.60 -7.02
N GLY A 230 -37.07 -33.62 -7.59
CA GLY A 230 -37.74 -34.65 -8.37
C GLY A 230 -38.76 -35.36 -7.50
N LYS A 231 -40.00 -34.85 -7.46
CA LYS A 231 -41.15 -35.62 -6.98
C LYS A 231 -41.37 -36.73 -8.00
N GLY A 232 -40.83 -37.91 -7.71
CA GLY A 232 -41.20 -39.15 -8.39
C GLY A 232 -42.72 -39.31 -8.35
N GLY A 233 -43.35 -39.10 -9.51
CA GLY A 233 -44.77 -39.34 -9.69
C GLY A 233 -45.06 -40.83 -9.51
N LYS A 234 -45.80 -41.17 -8.45
CA LYS A 234 -46.51 -42.46 -8.38
C LYS A 234 -47.60 -42.44 -9.45
N GLY A 235 -47.44 -43.24 -10.50
CA GLY A 235 -48.52 -43.55 -11.43
C GLY A 235 -49.65 -44.33 -10.71
N PRO A 236 -50.93 -44.08 -11.05
CA PRO A 236 -52.04 -44.85 -10.49
C PRO A 236 -52.08 -46.27 -11.09
N LYS A 237 -52.66 -47.17 -10.30
CA LYS A 237 -52.80 -48.62 -10.52
C LYS A 237 -53.43 -49.01 -11.85
#